data_AF-A0A553AFC6-F1
#
_entry.id   AF-A0A553AFC6-F1
#
_cell.length_a   1.000
_cell.length_b   1.000
_cell.length_c   1.000
_cell.angle_alpha   90.00
_cell.angle_beta   90.00
_cell.angle_gamma   90.00
#
_symmetry.space_group_name_H-M   'P 1'
#
loop_
_entity.id
_entity.type
_entity.pdbx_description
1 polymer ?
#
loop_
_entity_poly.entity_id
_entity_poly.type
_entity_poly.pdbx_seq_one_letter_code
_entity_poly.pdbx_strand_id
1 'polypeptide(L)'
;METEKWINEILNSTNGMTKVVPDEMLFSKIQNKIRHENTLPNPWIWAAAASFAVLISLNIKFVFSNSDKTNSQTELLASSITKTNQLY
;
A
#
# COMPACT_ATOMS: atom_id res chain seq x y z
N MET A 1 32.82 22.68 -35.51
CA MET A 1 34.28 22.49 -35.39
C MET A 1 34.74 22.14 -33.98
N GLU A 2 34.77 23.05 -32.99
CA GLU A 2 35.30 22.69 -31.65
C GLU A 2 34.42 21.68 -30.90
N THR A 3 33.10 21.78 -31.01
CA THR A 3 32.16 20.81 -30.42
C THR A 3 32.30 19.41 -31.03
N GLU A 4 32.51 19.31 -32.34
CA GLU A 4 32.66 18.03 -33.04
C GLU A 4 34.00 17.36 -32.74
N LYS A 5 35.07 18.15 -32.54
CA LYS A 5 36.35 17.64 -32.04
C LYS A 5 36.22 17.10 -30.62
N TRP A 6 35.56 17.85 -29.74
CA TRP A 6 35.31 17.40 -28.37
C TRP A 6 34.48 16.11 -28.34
N ILE A 7 33.41 16.01 -29.14
CA ILE A 7 32.61 14.78 -29.24
C ILE A 7 33.48 13.60 -29.70
N ASN A 8 34.29 13.79 -30.73
CA ASN A 8 35.18 12.74 -31.23
C ASN A 8 36.27 12.36 -30.23
N GLU A 9 36.79 13.31 -29.46
CA GLU A 9 37.77 13.07 -28.40
C GLU A 9 37.16 12.24 -27.27
N ILE A 10 35.95 12.58 -26.84
CA ILE A 10 35.22 11.82 -25.81
C ILE A 10 34.88 10.41 -26.29
N LEU A 11 34.34 10.27 -27.50
CA LEU A 11 33.95 8.97 -28.06
C LEU A 11 35.16 8.02 -28.23
N ASN A 12 36.32 8.57 -28.59
CA ASN A 12 37.53 7.80 -28.82
C ASN A 12 38.47 7.75 -27.61
N SER A 13 38.10 8.35 -26.48
CA SER A 13 38.92 8.45 -25.27
C SER A 13 39.35 7.11 -24.67
N THR A 14 38.63 6.03 -25.01
CA THR A 14 38.89 4.67 -24.53
C THR A 14 39.57 3.77 -25.57
N ASN A 15 39.84 4.27 -26.79
CA ASN A 15 40.54 3.50 -27.82
C ASN A 15 41.98 3.20 -27.38
N GLY A 16 42.34 1.91 -27.37
CA GLY A 16 43.67 1.46 -26.95
C GLY A 16 43.84 1.26 -25.43
N MET A 17 42.82 1.54 -24.62
CA MET A 17 42.84 1.18 -23.21
C MET A 17 42.55 -0.30 -23.01
N THR A 18 43.36 -0.99 -22.21
CA THR A 18 43.07 -2.34 -21.75
C THR A 18 41.88 -2.31 -20.80
N LYS A 19 40.89 -3.18 -21.01
CA LYS A 19 39.72 -3.30 -20.15
C LYS A 19 40.17 -3.56 -18.70
N VAL A 20 39.92 -2.60 -17.82
CA VAL A 20 40.18 -2.75 -16.39
C VAL A 20 39.15 -3.70 -15.79
N VAL A 21 39.60 -4.72 -15.06
CA VAL A 21 38.71 -5.52 -14.22
C VAL A 21 38.45 -4.69 -12.96
N PRO A 22 37.17 -4.37 -12.64
CA PRO A 22 36.87 -3.59 -11.45
C PRO A 22 37.38 -4.35 -10.22
N ASP A 23 37.89 -3.59 -9.24
CA ASP A 23 38.23 -4.14 -7.95
C ASP A 23 37.02 -4.88 -7.35
N GLU A 24 37.19 -6.15 -6.99
CA GLU A 24 36.10 -7.02 -6.52
C GLU A 24 35.44 -6.44 -5.26
N MET A 25 36.23 -5.76 -4.42
CA MET A 25 35.72 -5.10 -3.21
C MET A 25 34.83 -3.91 -3.56
N LEU A 26 35.22 -3.07 -4.53
CA LEU A 26 34.40 -1.96 -5.01
C LEU A 26 33.11 -2.46 -5.66
N PHE A 27 33.20 -3.49 -6.52
CA PHE A 27 32.02 -4.08 -7.16
C PHE A 27 31.05 -4.66 -6.12
N SER A 28 31.56 -5.40 -5.14
CA SER A 28 30.77 -5.94 -4.02
C SER A 28 30.11 -4.84 -3.19
N LYS A 29 30.81 -3.73 -2.90
CA LYS A 29 30.23 -2.57 -2.20
C LYS A 29 29.08 -1.93 -2.97
N ILE A 30 29.24 -1.75 -4.28
CA ILE A 30 28.20 -1.19 -5.15
C ILE A 30 26.99 -2.13 -5.17
N GLN A 31 27.22 -3.42 -5.38
CA GLN A 31 26.15 -4.41 -5.42
C GLN A 31 25.40 -4.50 -4.08
N ASN A 32 26.11 -4.45 -2.95
CA ASN A 32 25.50 -4.44 -1.62
C ASN A 32 24.68 -3.17 -1.38
N LYS A 33 25.16 -2.01 -1.85
CA LYS A 33 24.42 -0.74 -1.75
C LYS A 33 23.15 -0.73 -2.61
N ILE A 34 23.18 -1.38 -3.77
CA ILE A 34 22.01 -1.53 -4.65
C ILE A 34 21.02 -2.54 -4.07
N ARG A 35 21.51 -3.65 -3.49
CA ARG A 35 20.68 -4.71 -2.86
C ARG A 35 20.17 -4.37 -1.46
N HIS A 36 20.64 -3.28 -0.84
CA HIS A 36 20.03 -2.73 0.36
C HIS A 36 18.68 -2.10 0.00
N GLU A 37 17.72 -2.96 -0.34
CA GLU A 37 16.32 -2.62 -0.35
C GLU A 37 15.94 -2.26 1.08
N ASN A 38 15.29 -1.11 1.25
CA ASN A 38 14.75 -0.67 2.53
C ASN A 38 13.55 -1.56 2.91
N THR A 39 13.82 -2.82 3.24
CA THR A 39 12.81 -3.75 3.72
C THR A 39 12.36 -3.25 5.09
N LEU A 40 11.11 -2.81 5.18
CA LEU A 40 10.54 -2.42 6.46
C LEU A 40 10.57 -3.63 7.41
N PRO A 41 10.91 -3.43 8.70
CA PRO A 41 10.85 -4.52 9.66
C PRO A 41 9.45 -5.12 9.71
N ASN A 42 9.37 -6.46 9.69
CA ASN A 42 8.13 -7.24 9.69
C ASN A 42 7.04 -6.75 10.68
N PRO A 43 7.34 -6.26 11.90
CA PRO A 43 6.32 -5.75 12.82
C PRO A 43 5.49 -4.58 12.28
N TRP A 44 6.06 -3.70 11.46
CA TRP A 44 5.36 -2.54 10.92
C TRP A 44 4.34 -2.92 9.84
N ILE A 45 4.63 -3.97 9.06
CA ILE A 45 3.69 -4.54 8.11
C ILE A 45 2.44 -5.05 8.84
N TRP A 46 2.62 -5.77 9.94
CA TRP A 46 1.51 -6.28 10.75
C TRP A 46 0.72 -5.16 11.45
N ALA A 47 1.40 -4.12 11.94
CA ALA A 47 0.73 -2.96 12.52
C ALA A 47 -0.16 -2.24 11.49
N ALA A 48 0.34 -2.04 10.26
CA ALA A 48 -0.43 -1.47 9.17
C ALA A 48 -1.64 -2.35 8.81
N ALA A 49 -1.42 -3.66 8.63
CA ALA A 49 -2.48 -4.61 8.32
C ALA A 49 -3.60 -4.62 9.39
N ALA A 50 -3.22 -4.63 10.68
CA ALA A 50 -4.17 -4.58 11.79
C ALA A 50 -4.99 -3.27 11.77
N SER A 51 -4.36 -2.14 11.49
CA SER A 51 -5.04 -0.84 11.38
C SER A 51 -6.10 -0.86 10.27
N PHE A 52 -5.75 -1.37 9.08
CA PHE A 52 -6.70 -1.53 7.98
C PHE A 52 -7.85 -2.49 8.34
N ALA A 53 -7.56 -3.62 8.99
CA ALA A 53 -8.58 -4.57 9.41
C ALA A 53 -9.61 -3.94 10.36
N VAL A 54 -9.16 -3.11 11.32
CA VAL A 54 -10.04 -2.38 12.24
C VAL A 54 -10.92 -1.38 11.47
N LEU A 55 -10.32 -0.59 10.58
CA LEU A 55 -11.06 0.39 9.78
C LEU A 55 -12.13 -0.29 8.92
N ILE A 56 -11.79 -1.36 8.22
CA ILE A 56 -12.73 -2.11 7.37
C ILE A 56 -13.87 -2.68 8.23
N SER A 57 -13.54 -3.32 9.35
CA SER A 57 -14.53 -3.91 10.25
C SER A 57 -15.50 -2.86 10.79
N LEU A 58 -15.00 -1.67 11.14
CA LEU A 58 -15.82 -0.58 11.65
C LEU A 58 -16.77 -0.03 10.57
N ASN A 59 -16.26 0.16 9.35
CA ASN A 59 -17.07 0.61 8.21
C ASN A 59 -18.16 -0.40 7.85
N ILE A 60 -17.82 -1.70 7.82
CA ILE A 60 -18.78 -2.78 7.61
C ILE A 60 -19.88 -2.73 8.69
N LYS A 61 -19.49 -2.70 9.97
CA LYS A 61 -20.45 -2.64 11.09
C LYS A 61 -21.37 -1.43 10.98
N PHE A 62 -20.84 -0.27 10.62
CA PHE A 62 -21.63 0.95 10.46
C PHE A 62 -22.70 0.80 9.36
N VAL A 63 -22.33 0.23 8.21
CA VAL A 63 -23.26 -0.03 7.10
C VAL A 63 -24.36 -1.00 7.52
N PHE A 64 -24.02 -2.11 8.18
CA PHE A 64 -25.01 -3.12 8.56
C PHE A 64 -25.90 -2.71 9.74
N SER A 65 -25.37 -1.91 10.70
CA SER A 65 -26.11 -1.47 11.89
C SER A 65 -27.34 -0.60 11.61
N ASN A 66 -27.45 0.00 10.42
CA ASN A 66 -28.62 0.80 10.04
C ASN A 66 -29.77 -0.02 9.44
N SER A 67 -29.56 -1.31 9.17
CA SER A 67 -30.53 -2.17 8.49
C SER A 67 -31.64 -2.68 9.42
N ASP A 68 -31.39 -2.74 10.74
CA ASP A 68 -32.30 -3.38 11.70
C ASP A 68 -33.37 -2.45 12.29
N LYS A 69 -33.30 -1.14 12.03
CA LYS A 69 -34.19 -0.15 12.69
C LYS A 69 -35.55 0.04 12.03
N THR A 70 -35.81 -0.58 10.88
CA THR A 70 -37.05 -0.37 10.11
C THR A 70 -38.19 -1.29 10.54
N ASN A 71 -37.90 -2.49 11.08
CA ASN A 71 -38.94 -3.44 11.48
C ASN A 71 -39.55 -3.12 12.85
N SER A 72 -38.76 -2.59 13.79
CA SER A 72 -39.21 -2.34 15.18
C SER A 72 -40.39 -1.37 15.29
N GLN A 73 -40.44 -0.32 14.46
CA GLN A 73 -41.53 0.69 14.56
C GLN A 73 -42.85 0.16 14.00
N THR A 74 -42.80 -0.59 12.91
CA THR A 74 -43.98 -1.20 12.27
C THR A 74 -44.56 -2.32 13.13
N GLU A 75 -43.70 -3.10 13.79
CA GLU A 75 -44.09 -4.19 14.69
C GLU A 75 -44.70 -3.64 16.01
N LEU A 76 -44.18 -2.53 16.53
CA LEU A 76 -44.77 -1.82 17.67
C LEU A 76 -46.12 -1.18 17.33
N LEU A 77 -46.26 -0.59 16.14
CA LEU A 77 -47.55 -0.07 15.66
C LEU A 77 -48.58 -1.20 15.48
N ALA A 78 -48.21 -2.30 14.81
CA ALA A 78 -49.08 -3.45 14.60
C ALA A 78 -49.53 -4.09 15.93
N SER A 79 -48.62 -4.21 16.91
CA SER A 79 -48.97 -4.73 18.23
C SER A 79 -49.89 -3.79 19.01
N SER A 80 -49.71 -2.46 18.92
CA SER A 80 -50.62 -1.50 19.54
C SER A 80 -52.04 -1.57 18.97
N ILE A 81 -52.19 -1.62 17.65
CA ILE A 81 -53.49 -1.71 16.97
C ILE A 81 -54.20 -3.02 17.34
N THR A 82 -53.45 -4.12 17.37
CA THR A 82 -53.98 -5.44 17.76
C THR A 82 -54.47 -5.43 19.21
N LYS A 83 -53.73 -4.81 20.12
CA LYS A 83 -54.11 -4.72 21.54
C LYS A 83 -55.34 -3.85 21.78
N THR A 84 -55.51 -2.79 20.99
CA THR A 84 -56.69 -1.91 21.06
C THR A 84 -57.94 -2.56 20.46
N ASN A 85 -57.79 -3.41 19.44
CA ASN A 85 -58.91 -4.11 18.77
C ASN A 85 -59.40 -5.36 19.52
N GLN A 86 -58.73 -5.76 20.61
CA GLN A 86 -59.14 -6.90 21.45
C GLN A 86 -60.03 -6.51 22.64
N LEU A 87 -60.36 -5.22 22.79
CA LEU A 87 -61.15 -4.69 23.90
C LEU A 87 -62.61 -4.34 23.50
N TYR A 88 -63.07 -4.77 22.32
CA TYR A 88 -64.46 -4.68 21.89
C TYR A 88 -65.01 -6.07 21.55
#